data_AF-A0A453C8C1-F1
#
_entry.id   AF-A0A453C8C1-F1
#
_cell.length_a   1.000
_cell.length_b   1.000
_cell.length_c   1.000
_cell.angle_alpha   90.00
_cell.angle_beta   90.00
_cell.angle_gamma   90.00
#
_symmetry.space_group_name_H-M   'P 1'
#
loop_
_entity.id
_entity.type
_entity.pdbx_description
1 polymer ?
#
loop_
_entity_poly.entity_id
_entity_poly.type
_entity_poly.pdbx_seq_one_letter_code
_entity_poly.pdbx_strand_id
1 'polypeptide(L)'
;NPYVQARSRIDQLKRLGHSADKVEFILMGGTFMSLPADYRDYFIRNLHDALSGHTSANVEEAVCYSEHSAVKCIGMTIETRPDYCLGPHLRQMLSYGCTRLEIGVQSTYEDVARDTNRGHTVAAVADCFSLAKDELREIWKVSENFLKIQHSEQMV
;
A
#
# COMPACT_ATOMS: atom_id res chain seq x y z
N ASN A 1 -14.13 8.13 1.33
CA ASN A 1 -14.36 7.19 2.45
C ASN A 1 -13.87 5.81 2.02
N PRO A 2 -12.76 5.30 2.59
CA PRO A 2 -12.12 4.04 2.17
C PRO A 2 -13.00 2.81 2.35
N TYR A 3 -13.81 2.78 3.41
CA TYR A 3 -14.71 1.66 3.71
C TYR A 3 -15.70 1.44 2.55
N VAL A 4 -16.36 2.52 2.13
CA VAL A 4 -17.39 2.48 1.06
C VAL A 4 -16.77 2.05 -0.26
N GLN A 5 -15.57 2.55 -0.57
CA GLN A 5 -14.86 2.19 -1.80
C GLN A 5 -14.52 0.69 -1.84
N ALA A 6 -13.93 0.15 -0.75
CA ALA A 6 -13.58 -1.25 -0.65
C ALA A 6 -14.83 -2.16 -0.72
N ARG A 7 -15.87 -1.87 0.07
CA ARG A 7 -17.14 -2.61 0.05
C ARG A 7 -17.79 -2.62 -1.32
N SER A 8 -17.92 -1.45 -1.93
CA SER A 8 -18.56 -1.31 -3.24
C SER A 8 -17.83 -2.14 -4.30
N ARG A 9 -16.49 -2.19 -4.26
CA ARG A 9 -15.70 -2.97 -5.21
C ARG A 9 -15.87 -4.48 -4.99
N ILE A 10 -15.87 -4.94 -3.74
CA ILE A 10 -16.11 -6.35 -3.39
C ILE A 10 -17.50 -6.79 -3.84
N ASP A 11 -18.52 -5.98 -3.56
CA ASP A 11 -19.90 -6.28 -3.94
C ASP A 11 -20.08 -6.27 -5.46
N GLN A 12 -19.40 -5.36 -6.16
CA GLN A 12 -19.37 -5.37 -7.63
C GLN A 12 -18.79 -6.67 -8.19
N LEU A 13 -17.66 -7.16 -7.65
CA LEU A 13 -17.05 -8.41 -8.08
C LEU A 13 -17.97 -9.62 -7.83
N LYS A 14 -18.64 -9.66 -6.68
CA LYS A 14 -19.63 -10.69 -6.35
C LYS A 14 -20.82 -10.69 -7.31
N ARG A 15 -21.33 -9.51 -7.68
CA ARG A 15 -22.44 -9.37 -8.65
C ARG A 15 -22.07 -9.85 -10.05
N LEU A 16 -20.80 -9.74 -10.43
CA LEU A 16 -20.28 -10.29 -11.69
C LEU A 16 -20.05 -11.81 -11.65
N GLY A 17 -20.28 -12.45 -10.50
CA GLY A 17 -20.12 -13.90 -10.31
C GLY A 17 -18.72 -14.35 -9.88
N HIS A 18 -17.81 -13.42 -9.56
CA HIS A 18 -16.50 -13.78 -9.02
C HIS A 18 -16.59 -14.15 -7.54
N SER A 19 -15.86 -15.19 -7.12
CA SER A 19 -15.61 -15.43 -5.70
C SER A 19 -14.67 -14.35 -5.17
N ALA A 20 -15.09 -13.70 -4.09
CA ALA A 20 -14.34 -12.62 -3.44
C ALA A 20 -13.94 -13.01 -2.01
N ASP A 21 -13.63 -14.29 -1.79
CA ASP A 21 -13.28 -14.84 -0.48
C ASP A 21 -11.86 -14.47 -0.05
N LYS A 22 -11.02 -14.11 -1.03
CA LYS A 22 -9.63 -13.67 -0.85
C LYS A 22 -9.43 -12.38 -1.62
N VAL A 23 -8.88 -11.38 -0.96
CA VAL A 23 -8.62 -10.07 -1.56
C VAL A 23 -7.20 -9.61 -1.24
N GLU A 24 -6.59 -8.96 -2.21
CA GLU A 24 -5.34 -8.22 -2.03
C GLU A 24 -5.63 -6.73 -2.24
N PHE A 25 -5.24 -5.90 -1.26
CA PHE A 25 -5.34 -4.46 -1.42
C PHE A 25 -4.10 -3.91 -2.11
N ILE A 26 -4.28 -2.89 -2.95
CA ILE A 26 -3.18 -2.17 -3.59
C ILE A 26 -3.42 -0.67 -3.36
N LEU A 27 -2.58 -0.07 -2.51
CA LEU A 27 -2.59 1.35 -2.20
C LEU A 27 -1.69 2.07 -3.21
N MET A 28 -2.33 2.72 -4.18
CA MET A 28 -1.66 3.47 -5.24
C MET A 28 -1.43 4.93 -4.85
N GLY A 29 -0.42 5.56 -5.45
CA GLY A 29 -0.21 7.01 -5.37
C GLY A 29 1.18 7.44 -4.87
N GLY A 30 2.00 6.52 -4.39
CA GLY A 30 3.42 6.76 -4.09
C GLY A 30 3.73 7.68 -2.89
N THR A 31 2.72 8.40 -2.38
CA THR A 31 2.85 9.37 -1.28
C THR A 31 1.99 9.01 -0.08
N PHE A 32 1.40 7.81 -0.03
CA PHE A 32 0.56 7.40 1.10
C PHE A 32 1.28 7.62 2.43
N MET A 33 2.57 7.27 2.49
CA MET A 33 3.40 7.42 3.69
C MET A 33 3.79 8.84 4.05
N SER A 34 3.59 9.83 3.17
CA SER A 34 3.80 11.24 3.49
C SER A 34 2.57 11.88 4.15
N LEU A 35 1.45 11.17 4.22
CA LEU A 35 0.22 11.66 4.83
C LEU A 35 0.31 11.61 6.37
N PRO A 36 -0.46 12.45 7.07
CA PRO A 36 -0.54 12.42 8.54
C PRO A 36 -0.83 11.02 9.07
N ALA A 37 -0.21 10.65 10.20
CA ALA A 37 -0.36 9.31 10.78
C ALA A 37 -1.82 8.95 11.06
N ASP A 38 -2.60 9.88 11.62
CA ASP A 38 -4.03 9.68 11.93
C ASP A 38 -4.86 9.37 10.67
N TYR A 39 -4.52 10.01 9.54
CA TYR A 39 -5.20 9.73 8.28
C TYR A 39 -4.82 8.35 7.73
N ARG A 40 -3.54 7.97 7.82
CA ARG A 40 -3.09 6.64 7.39
C ARG A 40 -3.73 5.54 8.23
N ASP A 41 -3.78 5.71 9.55
CA ASP A 41 -4.44 4.80 10.48
C ASP A 41 -5.94 4.68 10.16
N TYR A 42 -6.64 5.82 10.03
CA TYR A 42 -8.03 5.86 9.59
C TYR A 42 -8.24 5.11 8.28
N PHE A 43 -7.37 5.33 7.29
CA PHE A 43 -7.50 4.72 5.98
C PHE A 43 -7.37 3.19 6.04
N ILE A 44 -6.31 2.69 6.66
CA ILE A 44 -6.02 1.25 6.77
C ILE A 44 -7.08 0.53 7.60
N ARG A 45 -7.47 1.11 8.74
CA ARG A 45 -8.54 0.57 9.59
C ARG A 45 -9.83 0.36 8.80
N ASN A 46 -10.24 1.38 8.03
CA ASN A 46 -11.46 1.31 7.22
C ASN A 46 -11.38 0.27 6.08
N LEU A 47 -10.19 -0.04 5.57
CA LEU A 47 -10.02 -1.12 4.59
C LEU A 47 -10.25 -2.50 5.21
N HIS A 48 -9.68 -2.77 6.38
CA HIS A 48 -9.88 -4.03 7.10
C HIS A 48 -11.32 -4.16 7.61
N ASP A 49 -11.89 -3.07 8.14
CA ASP A 49 -13.29 -3.02 8.58
C ASP A 49 -14.27 -3.28 7.43
N ALA A 50 -13.94 -2.89 6.20
CA ALA A 50 -14.76 -3.23 5.04
C ALA A 50 -14.82 -4.75 4.79
N LEU A 51 -13.77 -5.50 5.15
CA LEU A 51 -13.76 -6.95 5.01
C LEU A 51 -14.55 -7.60 6.14
N SER A 52 -14.29 -7.22 7.39
CA SER A 52 -14.90 -7.83 8.58
C SER A 52 -16.34 -7.40 8.81
N GLY A 53 -16.72 -6.19 8.39
CA GLY A 53 -17.97 -5.53 8.76
C GLY A 53 -17.97 -4.95 10.19
N HIS A 54 -16.85 -5.06 10.91
CA HIS A 54 -16.65 -4.47 12.23
C HIS A 54 -16.33 -2.98 12.13
N THR A 55 -16.45 -2.24 13.24
CA THR A 55 -15.96 -0.87 13.36
C THR A 55 -14.91 -0.84 14.44
N SER A 56 -13.65 -0.77 14.04
CA SER A 56 -12.52 -0.89 14.96
C SER A 56 -12.15 0.46 15.56
N ALA A 57 -11.45 0.48 16.71
CA ALA A 57 -10.91 1.68 17.32
C ALA A 57 -9.51 2.04 16.80
N ASN A 58 -8.74 1.03 16.38
CA ASN A 58 -7.36 1.16 15.88
C ASN A 58 -7.07 0.08 14.81
N VAL A 59 -5.92 0.18 14.14
CA VAL A 59 -5.53 -0.78 13.09
C VAL A 59 -5.31 -2.20 13.62
N GLU A 60 -4.75 -2.37 14.81
CA GLU A 60 -4.48 -3.69 15.39
C GLU A 60 -5.77 -4.50 15.58
N GLU A 61 -6.81 -3.85 16.12
CA GLU A 61 -8.15 -4.43 16.22
C GLU A 61 -8.71 -4.76 14.84
N ALA A 62 -8.59 -3.85 13.87
CA ALA A 62 -9.12 -4.04 12.52
C ALA A 62 -8.49 -5.25 11.82
N VAL A 63 -7.17 -5.43 11.96
CA VAL A 63 -6.44 -6.59 11.44
C VAL A 63 -6.95 -7.87 12.10
N CYS A 64 -7.07 -7.89 13.43
CA CYS A 64 -7.56 -9.06 14.18
C CYS A 64 -8.98 -9.49 13.76
N TYR A 65 -9.90 -8.56 13.59
CA TYR A 65 -11.26 -8.87 13.11
C TYR A 65 -11.28 -9.27 11.63
N SER A 66 -10.43 -8.67 10.80
CA SER A 66 -10.24 -9.03 9.38
C SER A 66 -9.75 -10.48 9.23
N GLU A 67 -8.87 -10.96 10.12
CA GLU A 67 -8.43 -12.36 10.15
C GLU A 67 -9.56 -13.37 10.38
N HIS A 68 -10.67 -12.97 11.00
CA HIS A 68 -11.84 -13.81 11.25
C HIS A 68 -12.96 -13.60 10.22
N SER A 69 -12.80 -12.65 9.29
CA SER A 69 -13.81 -12.36 8.26
C SER A 69 -14.02 -13.53 7.29
N ALA A 70 -15.21 -13.61 6.69
CA ALA A 70 -15.46 -14.48 5.55
C ALA A 70 -14.61 -14.11 4.33
N VAL A 71 -14.29 -12.82 4.16
CA VAL A 71 -13.39 -12.32 3.11
C VAL A 71 -12.03 -12.06 3.72
N LYS A 72 -11.01 -12.83 3.32
CA LYS A 72 -9.65 -12.73 3.87
C LYS A 72 -8.81 -11.72 3.09
N CYS A 73 -8.15 -10.82 3.82
CA CYS A 73 -7.03 -10.05 3.29
C CYS A 73 -5.82 -10.99 3.18
N ILE A 74 -5.41 -11.35 1.96
CA ILE A 74 -4.24 -12.21 1.72
C ILE A 74 -2.96 -11.40 1.45
N GLY A 75 -3.09 -10.10 1.29
CA GLY A 75 -1.96 -9.21 1.07
C GLY A 75 -2.37 -7.76 0.96
N MET A 76 -1.41 -6.89 1.22
CA MET A 76 -1.53 -5.46 1.01
C MET A 76 -0.24 -4.97 0.35
N THR A 77 -0.41 -4.40 -0.84
CA THR A 77 0.65 -3.72 -1.57
C THR A 77 0.59 -2.24 -1.28
N ILE A 78 1.69 -1.64 -0.83
CA ILE A 78 1.82 -0.19 -0.68
C ILE A 78 2.79 0.33 -1.74
N GLU A 79 2.35 1.27 -2.55
CA GLU A 79 3.24 2.03 -3.44
C GLU A 79 3.82 3.23 -2.70
N THR A 80 5.13 3.41 -2.80
CA THR A 80 5.82 4.51 -2.13
C THR A 80 7.03 5.00 -2.92
N ARG A 81 7.52 6.18 -2.54
CA ARG A 81 8.80 6.71 -2.97
C ARG A 81 9.93 6.19 -2.09
N PRO A 82 11.17 6.08 -2.62
CA PRO A 82 12.35 5.69 -1.84
C PRO A 82 12.55 6.53 -0.57
N ASP A 83 12.26 7.83 -0.63
CA ASP A 83 12.41 8.78 0.50
C ASP A 83 11.50 8.46 1.70
N TYR A 84 10.42 7.71 1.47
CA TYR A 84 9.44 7.31 2.49
C TYR A 84 9.56 5.82 2.86
N CYS A 85 10.75 5.24 2.73
CA CYS A 85 11.04 3.83 3.07
C CYS A 85 12.09 3.67 4.17
N LEU A 86 12.23 4.67 5.05
CA LEU A 86 13.09 4.55 6.23
C LEU A 86 12.53 3.51 7.22
N GLY A 87 13.38 2.94 8.08
CA GLY A 87 12.98 1.89 9.04
C GLY A 87 11.72 2.19 9.89
N PRO A 88 11.45 3.43 10.35
CA PRO A 88 10.18 3.75 10.99
C PRO A 88 8.96 3.58 10.07
N HIS A 89 9.09 3.95 8.80
CA HIS A 89 8.01 3.80 7.81
C HIS A 89 7.76 2.32 7.49
N LEU A 90 8.81 1.52 7.34
CA LEU A 90 8.70 0.08 7.07
C LEU A 90 8.01 -0.66 8.22
N ARG A 91 8.40 -0.40 9.46
CA ARG A 91 7.70 -0.94 10.65
C ARG A 91 6.23 -0.55 10.71
N GLN A 92 5.90 0.67 10.31
CA GLN A 92 4.51 1.12 10.25
C GLN A 92 3.73 0.39 9.13
N MET A 93 4.32 0.21 7.96
CA MET A 93 3.71 -0.59 6.88
C MET A 93 3.46 -2.04 7.33
N LEU A 94 4.40 -2.65 8.06
CA LEU A 94 4.22 -3.99 8.64
C LEU A 94 3.02 -4.01 9.59
N SER A 95 2.88 -3.01 10.47
CA SER A 95 1.73 -2.92 11.37
C SER A 95 0.38 -2.76 10.65
N TYR A 96 0.39 -2.26 9.42
CA TYR A 96 -0.81 -2.17 8.57
C TYR A 96 -1.20 -3.48 7.90
N GLY A 97 -0.35 -4.52 8.00
CA GLY A 97 -0.51 -5.78 7.27
C GLY A 97 0.05 -5.72 5.85
N CYS A 98 0.98 -4.79 5.56
CA CYS A 98 1.67 -4.73 4.28
C CYS A 98 2.52 -5.98 4.05
N THR A 99 2.30 -6.65 2.92
CA THR A 99 3.05 -7.83 2.49
C THR A 99 3.92 -7.58 1.27
N ARG A 100 3.60 -6.54 0.49
CA ARG A 100 4.35 -6.18 -0.72
C ARG A 100 4.61 -4.68 -0.77
N LEU A 101 5.84 -4.29 -1.05
CA LEU A 101 6.23 -2.90 -1.19
C LEU A 101 6.64 -2.62 -2.64
N GLU A 102 6.03 -1.62 -3.27
CA GLU A 102 6.40 -1.17 -4.60
C GLU A 102 7.06 0.21 -4.53
N ILE A 103 8.34 0.26 -4.91
CA ILE A 103 9.16 1.46 -4.83
C ILE A 103 9.31 2.08 -6.22
N GLY A 104 8.89 3.33 -6.36
CA GLY A 104 8.99 4.09 -7.61
C GLY A 104 10.41 4.58 -7.92
N VAL A 105 11.30 3.69 -8.37
CA VAL A 105 12.70 4.02 -8.78
C VAL A 105 12.73 4.75 -10.12
N GLN A 106 12.10 4.12 -11.12
CA GLN A 106 11.83 4.61 -12.47
C GLN A 106 13.05 4.93 -13.37
N SER A 107 14.23 5.19 -12.81
CA SER A 107 15.51 5.15 -13.53
C SER A 107 16.62 4.73 -12.58
N THR A 108 17.53 3.89 -13.05
CA THR A 108 18.77 3.52 -12.34
C THR A 108 19.94 4.43 -12.68
N TYR A 109 19.74 5.38 -13.61
CA TYR A 109 20.75 6.35 -14.01
C TYR A 109 20.59 7.66 -13.23
N GLU A 110 21.68 8.09 -12.59
CA GLU A 110 21.73 9.25 -11.68
C GLU A 110 21.43 10.58 -12.39
N ASP A 111 21.86 10.71 -13.65
CA ASP A 111 21.63 11.88 -14.50
C ASP A 111 20.13 12.05 -14.82
N VAL A 112 19.44 10.96 -15.20
CA VAL A 112 17.99 10.97 -15.46
C VAL A 112 17.20 11.24 -14.16
N ALA A 113 17.62 10.69 -13.03
CA ALA A 113 16.97 10.93 -11.73
C ALA A 113 17.12 12.40 -11.28
N ARG A 114 18.27 13.01 -11.57
CA ARG A 114 18.58 14.42 -11.27
C ARG A 114 17.83 15.39 -12.19
N ASP A 115 17.84 15.13 -13.49
CA ASP A 115 17.24 16.00 -14.50
C ASP A 115 15.71 16.03 -14.41
N THR A 116 15.10 14.97 -13.88
CA THR A 116 13.65 14.90 -13.60
C THR A 116 13.24 15.50 -12.26
N ASN A 117 14.17 16.10 -11.50
CA ASN A 117 13.96 16.75 -10.21
C ASN A 117 13.19 15.87 -9.20
N ARG A 118 13.49 14.57 -9.17
CA ARG A 118 12.75 13.60 -8.33
C ARG A 118 12.97 13.78 -6.84
N GLY A 119 14.10 14.32 -6.42
CA GLY A 119 14.43 14.52 -5.01
C GLY A 119 14.98 13.29 -4.28
N HIS A 120 15.51 12.28 -5.00
CA HIS A 120 16.23 11.14 -4.42
C HIS A 120 17.41 10.68 -5.28
N THR A 121 18.41 10.03 -4.66
CA THR A 121 19.59 9.46 -5.32
C THR A 121 19.41 7.95 -5.54
N VAL A 122 20.15 7.37 -6.49
CA VAL A 122 20.15 5.91 -6.72
C VAL A 122 20.76 5.17 -5.52
N ALA A 123 21.70 5.79 -4.81
CA ALA A 123 22.21 5.27 -3.55
C ALA A 123 21.11 5.13 -2.49
N ALA A 124 20.25 6.15 -2.31
CA ALA A 124 19.13 6.09 -1.37
C ALA A 124 18.12 4.99 -1.74
N VAL A 125 17.94 4.73 -3.04
CA VAL A 125 17.14 3.61 -3.54
C VAL A 125 17.75 2.27 -3.14
N ALA A 126 19.08 2.10 -3.30
CA ALA A 126 19.77 0.86 -2.93
C ALA A 126 19.69 0.57 -1.42
N ASP A 127 19.89 1.60 -0.59
CA ASP A 127 19.78 1.49 0.87
C ASP A 127 18.35 1.12 1.28
N CYS A 128 17.36 1.78 0.66
CA CYS A 128 15.94 1.47 0.84
C CYS A 128 15.64 0.01 0.51
N PHE A 129 16.16 -0.52 -0.60
CA PHE A 129 15.96 -1.93 -0.95
C PHE A 129 16.62 -2.88 0.04
N SER A 130 17.82 -2.55 0.54
CA SER A 130 18.49 -3.37 1.54
C SER A 130 17.66 -3.46 2.82
N LEU A 131 17.23 -2.31 3.35
CA LEU A 131 16.42 -2.23 4.56
C LEU A 131 15.08 -2.95 4.38
N ALA A 132 14.42 -2.71 3.26
CA ALA A 132 13.12 -3.28 3.00
C ALA A 132 13.20 -4.80 2.78
N LYS A 133 14.32 -5.32 2.24
CA LYS A 133 14.57 -6.78 2.14
C LYS A 133 14.80 -7.44 3.49
N ASP A 134 15.48 -6.75 4.40
CA ASP A 134 15.73 -7.27 5.74
C ASP A 134 14.44 -7.28 6.58
N GLU A 135 13.56 -6.29 6.39
CA GLU A 135 12.30 -6.17 7.14
C GLU A 135 11.09 -6.91 6.52
N LEU A 136 10.95 -6.93 5.18
CA LEU A 136 9.83 -7.55 4.46
C LEU A 136 10.31 -8.82 3.73
N ARG A 137 9.84 -9.99 4.18
CA ARG A 137 10.06 -11.27 3.47
C ARG A 137 9.18 -11.35 2.21
N GLU A 138 9.80 -11.07 1.07
CA GLU A 138 9.38 -11.30 -0.34
C GLU A 138 8.19 -10.51 -0.92
N ILE A 139 8.48 -9.59 -1.84
CA ILE A 139 8.21 -9.60 -3.30
C ILE A 139 8.47 -8.16 -3.80
N TRP A 140 9.38 -8.00 -4.76
CA TRP A 140 9.77 -6.69 -5.31
C TRP A 140 9.31 -6.57 -6.75
N LYS A 141 8.70 -5.44 -7.10
CA LYS A 141 8.44 -5.11 -8.50
C LYS A 141 9.04 -3.75 -8.83
N VAL A 142 10.11 -3.78 -9.61
CA VAL A 142 10.64 -2.58 -10.28
C VAL A 142 9.76 -2.35 -11.51
N SER A 143 8.94 -1.31 -11.47
CA SER A 143 8.04 -0.96 -12.57
C SER A 143 8.69 0.10 -13.46
N GLU A 144 9.27 -0.31 -14.58
CA GLU A 144 9.45 0.56 -15.74
C GLU A 144 8.13 0.54 -16.53
N ASN A 145 7.41 1.66 -16.54
CA ASN A 145 6.22 1.96 -17.36
C ASN A 145 5.29 0.79 -17.71
N PHE A 146 4.20 0.60 -16.97
CA PHE A 146 3.02 -0.11 -17.49
C PHE A 146 1.72 0.56 -17.03
N LEU A 147 0.72 0.55 -17.91
CA LEU A 147 -0.65 1.00 -17.67
C LEU A 147 -1.22 0.27 -16.44
N LYS A 148 -1.20 0.92 -15.28
CA LYS A 148 -1.89 0.50 -14.06
C LYS A 148 -3.25 1.17 -14.03
N ILE A 149 -4.30 0.43 -13.68
CA ILE A 149 -5.65 1.00 -13.52
C ILE A 149 -5.58 1.99 -12.36
N GLN A 150 -5.55 3.28 -12.69
CA GLN A 150 -5.40 4.42 -11.78
C GLN A 150 -6.51 4.47 -10.73
N HIS A 151 -6.15 4.90 -9.52
CA HIS A 151 -7.00 5.85 -8.80
C HIS A 151 -6.29 7.21 -8.78
N SER A 152 -6.81 8.16 -9.55
CA SER A 152 -6.46 9.56 -9.47
C SER A 152 -7.46 10.24 -8.53
N GLU A 153 -7.08 10.50 -7.28
CA GLU A 153 -7.59 11.69 -6.61
C GLU A 153 -6.60 12.81 -6.94
N GLN A 154 -6.93 13.62 -7.94
CA GLN A 154 -6.40 14.97 -8.01
C GLN A 154 -6.93 15.69 -6.77
N MET A 155 -6.12 15.79 -5.73
CA MET A 155 -6.34 16.79 -4.69
C MET A 155 -5.96 18.14 -5.30
N VAL A 156 -6.96 18.85 -5.82
CA VAL A 156 -6.96 20.30 -5.95
C VAL A 156 -7.57 20.87 -4.69
#